data_AF-A0AA91I7K3-F1
#
_entry.id   AF-A0AA91I7K3-F1
#
_cell.length_a   1.000
_cell.length_b   1.000
_cell.length_c   1.000
_cell.angle_alpha   90.00
_cell.angle_beta   90.00
_cell.angle_gamma   90.00
#
_symmetry.space_group_name_H-M   'P 1'
#
loop_
_entity.id
_entity.type
_entity.pdbx_description
1 polymer ?
#
loop_
_entity_poly.entity_id
_entity_poly.type
_entity_poly.pdbx_seq_one_letter_code
_entity_poly.pdbx_strand_id
1 'polypeptide(L)' 'MPVLNDLALAVEEHEPGQFFWTLLEAHHGGNASETLDYRVYRTAAKPQATYSNALAMGVLELQKISAAAGTAGNTD' A
#
# COMPACT_ATOMS: atom_id res chain seq x y z
N MET A 1 -5.38 7.39 16.88
CA MET A 1 -5.80 6.25 16.02
C MET A 1 -4.67 6.01 15.03
N PRO A 2 -4.13 4.79 14.87
CA PRO A 2 -2.99 4.59 13.98
C PRO A 2 -3.44 4.83 12.53
N VAL A 3 -2.64 5.61 11.82
CA VAL A 3 -2.87 6.24 10.49
C VAL A 3 -2.78 5.22 9.34
N LEU A 4 -3.10 3.95 9.61
CA LEU A 4 -2.86 2.82 8.69
C LEU A 4 -4.08 2.30 7.97
N ASN A 5 -5.27 2.75 8.37
CA ASN A 5 -6.53 2.31 7.77
C ASN A 5 -6.72 2.78 6.32
N ASP A 6 -5.81 3.62 5.83
CA ASP A 6 -5.95 4.34 4.57
C ASP A 6 -5.05 3.77 3.46
N LEU A 7 -4.38 2.64 3.69
CA LEU A 7 -3.54 1.99 2.67
C LEU A 7 -4.32 0.95 1.86
N ALA A 8 -4.39 1.15 0.55
CA ALA A 8 -4.87 0.17 -0.42
C ALA A 8 -3.71 -0.51 -1.15
N LEU A 9 -3.88 -1.79 -1.50
CA LEU A 9 -2.92 -2.56 -2.29
C LEU A 9 -3.51 -2.84 -3.68
N ALA A 10 -2.84 -2.34 -4.70
CA ALA A 10 -3.11 -2.64 -6.10
C ALA A 10 -2.02 -3.56 -6.67
N VAL A 11 -2.39 -4.39 -7.63
CA VAL A 11 -1.45 -5.16 -8.45
C VAL A 11 -1.74 -4.85 -9.90
N GLU A 12 -0.71 -4.39 -10.60
CA GLU A 12 -0.78 -3.93 -11.98
C GLU A 12 0.14 -4.78 -12.85
N GLU A 13 -0.33 -5.10 -14.06
CA GLU A 13 0.48 -5.75 -15.09
C GLU A 13 0.91 -4.68 -16.10
N HIS A 14 2.19 -4.34 -16.11
CA HIS A 14 2.72 -3.31 -17.03
C HIS A 14 3.02 -3.90 -18.41
N GLU A 15 3.65 -5.07 -18.41
CA GLU A 15 3.92 -5.88 -19.60
C GLU A 15 3.44 -7.32 -19.31
N PRO A 16 3.13 -8.13 -20.34
CA PRO A 16 2.71 -9.50 -20.15
C PRO A 16 3.68 -10.29 -19.26
N GLY A 17 3.20 -10.78 -18.12
CA GLY A 17 4.00 -11.52 -17.14
C GLY A 17 4.84 -10.66 -16.18
N GLN A 18 4.71 -9.34 -16.21
CA GLN A 18 5.38 -8.42 -15.30
C GLN A 18 4.37 -7.74 -14.36
N PHE A 19 4.24 -8.31 -13.16
CA PHE A 19 3.31 -7.83 -12.15
C PHE A 19 4.01 -6.98 -11.10
N PHE A 20 3.50 -5.78 -10.86
CA PHE A 20 3.98 -4.86 -9.84
C PHE A 20 2.90 -4.70 -8.78
N TRP A 21 3.32 -4.65 -7.51
CA TRP A 21 2.43 -4.24 -6.43
C TRP A 21 2.64 -2.74 -6.16
N THR A 22 1.55 -2.03 -5.87
CA THR A 22 1.56 -0.62 -5.51
C THR A 22 0.68 -0.43 -4.29
N LEU A 23 1.26 0.16 -3.24
CA LEU A 23 0.55 0.64 -2.07
C LEU A 23 0.15 2.08 -2.30
N LEU A 24 -1.14 2.36 -2.13
CA LEU A 24 -1.77 3.65 -2.28
C LEU A 24 -2.23 4.14 -0.91
N GLU A 25 -1.95 5.38 -0.56
CA GLU A 25 -2.41 6.00 0.69
C GLU A 25 -3.54 6.97 0.37
N ALA A 26 -4.68 6.82 1.07
CA ALA A 26 -5.77 7.76 0.99
C ALA A 26 -5.34 9.09 1.63
N HIS A 27 -5.42 10.15 0.86
CA HIS A 27 -5.19 11.50 1.30
C HIS A 27 -6.55 12.13 1.63
N HIS A 28 -6.84 12.22 2.93
CA HIS A 28 -8.01 12.93 3.43
C HIS A 28 -7.79 14.44 3.34
N GLY A 29 -7.93 15.00 2.12
CA GLY A 29 -8.02 16.44 1.90
C GLY A 29 -9.33 16.97 2.50
N GLY A 30 -9.22 17.90 3.44
CA GLY A 30 -10.28 18.28 4.38
C GLY A 30 -11.70 18.40 3.82
N ASN A 31 -12.64 17.81 4.57
CA ASN A 31 -14.09 18.02 4.73
C ASN A 31 -15.00 18.34 3.51
N ALA A 32 -14.50 18.41 2.28
CA ALA A 32 -15.29 18.86 1.13
C ALA A 32 -14.99 18.15 -0.20
N SER A 33 -14.04 17.21 -0.25
CA SER A 33 -13.81 16.42 -1.47
C SER A 33 -14.66 15.16 -1.43
N GLU A 34 -15.63 15.04 -2.33
CA GLU A 34 -16.34 13.77 -2.61
C GLU A 34 -15.43 12.75 -3.34
N THR A 35 -14.16 13.09 -3.54
CA THR A 35 -13.17 12.25 -4.23
C THR A 35 -12.23 11.63 -3.20
N LEU A 36 -12.11 10.30 -3.22
CA LEU A 36 -11.07 9.60 -2.48
C LEU A 36 -9.74 9.80 -3.22
N ASP A 37 -8.97 10.81 -2.80
CA ASP A 37 -7.66 11.08 -3.37
C ASP A 37 -6.67 10.01 -2.88
N TYR A 38 -6.22 9.13 -3.77
CA TYR A 38 -5.17 8.16 -3.46
C TYR A 38 -3.83 8.65 -4.01
N ARG A 39 -2.80 8.66 -3.17
CA ARG A 39 -1.41 8.90 -3.61
C ARG A 39 -0.60 7.62 -3.57
N VAL A 40 0.35 7.47 -4.49
CA VAL A 40 1.29 6.35 -4.45
C VAL A 40 2.19 6.49 -3.23
N TYR A 41 2.12 5.52 -2.33
CA TYR A 41 2.95 5.45 -1.13
C TYR A 41 4.24 4.66 -1.41
N ARG A 42 4.10 3.47 -2.02
CA ARG A 42 5.22 2.58 -2.33
C ARG A 42 4.86 1.68 -3.49
N THR A 43 5.84 1.29 -4.29
CA THR A 43 5.67 0.32 -5.37
C THR A 43 6.82 -0.69 -5.39
N ALA A 44 6.59 -1.82 -6.05
CA ALA A 44 7.60 -2.83 -6.26
C ALA A 44 8.75 -2.28 -7.11
N ALA A 45 9.98 -2.37 -6.61
CA ALA A 45 11.17 -1.97 -7.37
C ALA A 45 11.46 -2.89 -8.56
N LYS A 46 10.91 -4.11 -8.57
CA LYS A 46 11.09 -5.12 -9.62
C LYS A 46 9.78 -5.86 -9.89
N PRO A 47 9.54 -6.27 -11.14
CA PRO A 47 8.37 -7.07 -11.50
C PRO A 47 8.42 -8.45 -10.85
N GLN A 48 7.25 -8.99 -10.56
CA GLN A 48 7.04 -10.38 -10.17
C GLN A 48 6.49 -11.16 -11.35
N ALA A 49 6.85 -12.45 -11.43
CA ALA A 49 6.46 -13.31 -12.54
C ALA A 49 4.97 -13.68 -12.55
N THR A 50 4.27 -13.53 -11.43
CA THR A 50 2.83 -13.83 -11.33
C THR A 50 2.11 -12.81 -10.47
N TYR A 51 0.82 -12.60 -10.76
CA TYR A 51 -0.09 -11.75 -9.99
C TYR A 51 -0.09 -12.13 -8.50
N SER A 52 -0.21 -13.42 -8.19
CA SER A 52 -0.26 -13.91 -6.81
C SER A 52 1.03 -13.63 -6.05
N ASN A 53 2.18 -13.69 -6.71
CA ASN A 53 3.46 -13.35 -6.08
C ASN A 53 3.56 -11.85 -5.81
N ALA A 54 3.15 -11.00 -6.75
CA ALA A 54 3.05 -9.55 -6.53
C ALA A 54 2.12 -9.22 -5.36
N LEU A 55 0.95 -9.85 -5.30
CA LEU A 55 -0.01 -9.67 -4.21
C LEU A 55 0.58 -10.08 -2.86
N ALA A 56 1.17 -11.27 -2.76
CA ALA A 56 1.77 -11.76 -1.52
C ALA A 56 2.90 -10.83 -1.02
N MET A 57 3.74 -10.34 -1.93
CA MET A 57 4.81 -9.39 -1.61
C MET A 57 4.25 -8.03 -1.16
N GLY A 58 3.19 -7.54 -1.82
CA GLY A 58 2.50 -6.32 -1.40
C GLY A 58 1.84 -6.42 -0.02
N VAL A 59 1.21 -7.57 0.28
CA VAL A 59 0.63 -7.84 1.61
C VAL A 59 1.72 -7.90 2.67
N LEU A 60 2.87 -8.50 2.38
CA LEU A 60 4.00 -8.55 3.32
C LEU A 60 4.51 -7.15 3.66
N GLU A 61 4.61 -6.25 2.67
CA GLU A 61 4.99 -4.86 2.93
C GLU A 61 3.93 -4.12 3.75
N LEU A 62 2.64 -4.32 3.45
CA LEU A 62 1.55 -3.77 4.24
C LEU A 62 1.63 -4.22 5.71
N GLN A 63 1.87 -5.51 5.96
CA GLN A 63 2.05 -6.05 7.32
C GLN A 63 3.24 -5.41 8.05
N LYS A 64 4.37 -5.17 7.37
CA LYS A 64 5.53 -4.49 7.97
C LYS A 64 5.20 -3.07 8.40
N ILE A 65 4.48 -2.32 7.56
CA ILE A 65 4.05 -0.95 7.88
C ILE A 65 3.10 -0.98 9.09
N SER A 66 2.14 -1.91 9.10
CA SER A 66 1.22 -2.12 10.24
C SER A 66 1.96 -2.40 11.55
N ALA A 67 2.94 -3.30 11.52
CA ALA A 67 3.74 -3.64 12.71
C ALA A 67 4.59 -2.47 13.21
N ALA A 68 5.18 -1.68 12.29
CA ALA A 68 5.99 -0.52 12.64
C ALA A 68 5.17 0.57 13.35
N ALA A 69 3.95 0.85 12.87
CA ALA A 69 3.09 1.84 13.52
C ALA A 69 2.54 1.38 14.88
N GLY A 70 2.30 0.07 15.06
CA GLY A 70 1.93 -0.48 16.36
C GLY A 70 3.03 -0.32 17.41
N THR A 71 4.29 -0.32 16.99
CA THR A 71 5.45 -0.16 17.90
C THR A 71 5.65 1.30 18.33
N ALA A 72 5.36 2.26 17.44
CA ALA A 72 5.50 3.69 17.74
C ALA A 72 4.45 4.23 18.74
N GLY A 73 3.41 3.46 19.06
CA GLY A 73 2.38 3.83 20.04
C GLY A 73 2.60 3.28 21.45
N ASN A 74 3.70 2.56 21.71
CA ASN A 74 3.94 1.87 22.99
C ASN A 74 5.15 2.43 23.79
N THR A 75 5.56 3.66 23.48
CA THR A 75 6.53 4.43 24.28
C THR A 75 5.82 5.66 24.84
N ASP A 76 5.05 5.46 25.91
CA ASP A 76 4.60 6.50 26.84
C ASP A 76 4.70 5.93 28.27
#